data_AF-A0A6J7IKX0-F1
#
_entry.id   AF-A0A6J7IKX0-F1
#
_cell.length_a   1.000
_cell.length_b   1.000
_cell.length_c   1.000
_cell.angle_alpha   90.00
_cell.angle_beta   90.00
_cell.angle_gamma   90.00
#
_symmetry.space_group_name_H-M   'P 1'
#
loop_
_entity.id
_entity.type
_entity.pdbx_description
1 polymer ?
#
loop_
_entity_poly.entity_id
_entity_poly.type
_entity_poly.pdbx_seq_one_letter_code
_entity_poly.pdbx_strand_id
1 'polypeptide(L)'
;MRAWIEADDSGRQFLSRAGEGAVVSVSPVGVVGPGDVHSFHLVELDCEQAITAVRVRVRAQVATEDPLFDLARAAFTGGQAMVWAIQWHRHEWVPAGLPITSLDLATDAVGRLVELRPADAMTGVPEHVPASWGRLGS
;
A
#
# COMPACT_ATOMS: atom_id res chain seq x y z
N MET A 1 5.68 -8.74 -5.71
CA MET A 1 4.64 -8.41 -4.71
C MET A 1 4.52 -9.55 -3.71
N ARG A 2 4.35 -9.24 -2.42
CA ARG A 2 4.09 -10.20 -1.33
C ARG A 2 2.79 -9.82 -0.63
N ALA A 3 2.07 -10.81 -0.10
CA ALA A 3 0.80 -10.61 0.60
C ALA A 3 0.71 -11.54 1.83
N TRP A 4 0.16 -11.05 2.92
CA TRP A 4 -0.05 -11.82 4.15
C TRP A 4 -1.22 -11.22 4.96
N ILE A 5 -1.75 -11.99 5.91
CA ILE A 5 -2.87 -11.58 6.78
C ILE A 5 -2.31 -11.35 8.18
N GLU A 6 -2.72 -10.25 8.78
CA GLU A 6 -2.40 -9.88 10.16
C GLU A 6 -3.69 -9.58 10.93
N ALA A 7 -3.57 -9.37 12.23
CA ALA A 7 -4.67 -8.91 13.07
C ALA A 7 -4.25 -7.64 13.80
N ASP A 8 -5.17 -6.69 13.96
CA ASP A 8 -4.96 -5.49 14.77
C ASP A 8 -5.07 -5.80 16.28
N ASP A 9 -4.87 -4.78 17.13
CA ASP A 9 -4.94 -4.90 18.60
C ASP A 9 -6.30 -5.39 19.11
N SER A 10 -7.35 -5.30 18.29
CA SER A 10 -8.69 -5.79 18.59
C SER A 10 -8.96 -7.21 18.06
N GLY A 11 -7.96 -7.83 17.45
CA GLY A 11 -8.05 -9.16 16.83
C GLY A 11 -8.73 -9.16 15.46
N ARG A 12 -8.99 -7.99 14.86
CA ARG A 12 -9.63 -7.91 13.53
C ARG A 12 -8.59 -8.13 12.45
N GLN A 13 -8.90 -9.05 11.54
CA GLN A 13 -8.01 -9.36 10.43
C GLN A 13 -7.97 -8.25 9.39
N PHE A 14 -6.76 -7.95 8.91
CA PHE A 14 -6.50 -7.10 7.74
C PHE A 14 -5.53 -7.78 6.78
N LEU A 15 -5.59 -7.40 5.50
CA LEU A 15 -4.70 -7.92 4.47
C LEU A 15 -3.57 -6.92 4.24
N SER A 16 -2.33 -7.36 4.36
CA SER A 16 -1.16 -6.57 4.01
C SER A 16 -0.63 -7.00 2.64
N ARG A 17 -0.27 -6.03 1.80
CA ARG A 17 0.55 -6.28 0.60
C ARG A 17 1.69 -5.29 0.52
N ALA A 18 2.84 -5.78 0.05
CA ALA A 18 3.99 -4.94 -0.25
C ALA A 18 4.56 -5.25 -1.63
N GLY A 19 5.16 -4.24 -2.24
CA GLY A 19 5.77 -4.35 -3.55
C GLY A 19 6.60 -3.13 -3.92
N GLU A 20 7.01 -3.12 -5.17
CA GLU A 20 7.73 -2.01 -5.80
C GLU A 20 6.91 -1.51 -6.99
N GLY A 21 7.08 -0.24 -7.36
CA GLY A 21 6.29 0.37 -8.40
C GLY A 21 6.42 1.88 -8.46
N ALA A 22 5.60 2.53 -9.26
CA ALA A 22 5.58 3.98 -9.39
C ALA A 22 4.24 4.55 -8.93
N VAL A 23 4.26 5.71 -8.26
CA VAL A 23 3.04 6.47 -7.99
C VAL A 23 2.57 7.10 -9.31
N VAL A 24 1.37 6.76 -9.76
CA VAL A 24 0.81 7.21 -11.04
C VAL A 24 -0.30 8.24 -10.91
N SER A 25 -0.90 8.37 -9.73
CA SER A 25 -1.77 9.49 -9.41
C SER A 25 -1.89 9.71 -7.90
N VAL A 26 -2.14 10.97 -7.53
CA VAL A 26 -2.55 11.37 -6.18
C VAL A 26 -3.73 12.31 -6.35
N SER A 27 -4.91 11.90 -5.89
CA SER A 27 -6.15 12.65 -6.07
C SER A 27 -6.89 12.84 -4.74
N PRO A 28 -7.56 13.98 -4.53
CA PRO A 28 -8.34 14.20 -3.32
C PRO A 28 -9.55 13.25 -3.27
N VAL A 29 -9.92 12.83 -2.06
CA VAL A 29 -11.11 12.01 -1.80
C VAL A 29 -12.11 12.80 -0.96
N GLY A 30 -13.40 12.59 -1.22
CA GLY A 30 -14.49 13.26 -0.53
C GLY A 30 -14.85 14.62 -1.14
N VAL A 31 -16.03 15.11 -0.79
CA VAL A 31 -16.51 16.44 -1.18
C VAL A 31 -16.25 17.37 0.00
N VAL A 32 -15.51 18.45 -0.25
CA VAL A 32 -15.27 19.51 0.73
C VAL A 32 -15.79 20.85 0.19
N GLY A 33 -16.10 21.79 1.08
CA GLY A 33 -16.59 23.10 0.71
C GLY A 33 -15.53 23.95 0.02
N PRO A 34 -15.91 25.07 -0.63
CA PRO A 34 -14.96 26.02 -1.19
C PRO A 34 -14.05 26.58 -0.09
N GLY A 35 -12.75 26.25 -0.14
CA GLY A 35 -11.74 26.71 0.82
C GLY A 35 -11.37 25.69 1.90
N ASP A 36 -12.04 24.55 1.96
CA ASP A 36 -11.71 23.47 2.89
C ASP A 36 -10.58 22.59 2.34
N VAL A 37 -9.78 22.02 3.25
CA VAL A 37 -8.70 21.08 2.92
C VAL A 37 -9.24 19.66 2.96
N HIS A 38 -9.00 18.88 1.91
CA HIS A 38 -9.32 17.45 1.91
C HIS A 38 -8.54 16.72 3.01
N SER A 39 -9.21 15.89 3.80
CA SER A 39 -8.54 15.10 4.86
C SER A 39 -7.85 13.84 4.33
N PHE A 40 -8.25 13.35 3.15
CA PHE A 40 -7.72 12.12 2.58
C PHE A 40 -7.47 12.25 1.07
N HIS A 41 -6.46 11.53 0.61
CA HIS A 41 -6.10 11.42 -0.79
C HIS A 41 -6.00 9.95 -1.20
N LEU A 42 -6.39 9.65 -2.44
CA LEU A 42 -6.21 8.37 -3.09
C LEU A 42 -4.88 8.39 -3.85
N VAL A 43 -4.01 7.46 -3.51
CA VAL A 43 -2.74 7.18 -4.19
C VAL A 43 -2.95 5.94 -5.05
N GLU A 44 -2.77 6.07 -6.36
CA GLU A 44 -2.68 4.92 -7.26
C GLU A 44 -1.21 4.61 -7.55
N LEU A 45 -0.83 3.33 -7.41
CA LEU A 45 0.49 2.83 -7.76
C LEU A 45 0.41 1.83 -8.90
N ASP A 46 1.27 1.97 -9.90
CA ASP A 46 1.52 0.93 -10.89
C ASP A 46 2.58 -0.02 -10.33
N CYS A 47 2.26 -1.31 -10.30
CA CYS A 47 3.12 -2.32 -9.70
C CYS A 47 4.16 -2.78 -10.69
N GLU A 48 5.43 -2.80 -10.28
CA GLU A 48 6.46 -3.41 -11.08
C GLU A 48 6.27 -4.94 -11.07
N GLN A 49 6.08 -5.52 -12.25
CA GLN A 49 6.09 -6.97 -12.46
C GLN A 49 7.03 -7.33 -13.59
N ALA A 50 7.95 -8.25 -13.31
CA ALA A 50 9.00 -8.65 -14.24
C ALA A 50 8.52 -9.56 -15.40
N ILE A 51 7.27 -10.06 -15.39
CA ILE A 51 6.94 -11.28 -16.18
C ILE A 51 5.57 -11.23 -16.92
N THR A 52 4.76 -10.17 -16.82
CA THR A 52 3.47 -10.13 -17.54
C THR A 52 3.22 -8.82 -18.29
N ALA A 53 2.49 -8.90 -19.41
CA ALA A 53 2.05 -7.73 -20.18
C ALA A 53 0.89 -6.97 -19.49
N VAL A 54 0.43 -7.43 -18.33
CA VAL A 54 -0.68 -6.84 -17.60
C VAL A 54 -0.13 -5.85 -16.58
N ARG A 55 -0.49 -4.57 -16.74
CA ARG A 55 -0.24 -3.55 -15.72
C ARG A 55 -1.18 -3.77 -14.55
N VAL A 56 -0.63 -4.04 -13.38
CA VAL A 56 -1.39 -4.20 -12.14
C VAL A 56 -1.32 -2.90 -11.38
N ARG A 57 -2.48 -2.30 -11.10
CA ARG A 57 -2.56 -1.10 -10.25
C ARG A 57 -3.13 -1.45 -8.89
N VAL A 58 -2.60 -0.80 -7.86
CA VAL A 58 -3.14 -0.83 -6.50
C VAL A 58 -3.52 0.58 -6.06
N ARG A 59 -4.50 0.65 -5.17
CA ARG A 59 -5.06 1.91 -4.65
C ARG A 59 -4.97 1.91 -3.15
N ALA A 60 -4.55 3.04 -2.59
CA ALA A 60 -4.51 3.24 -1.16
C ALA A 60 -4.88 4.67 -0.79
N GLN A 61 -5.55 4.83 0.34
CA GLN A 61 -5.81 6.13 0.95
C GLN A 61 -4.65 6.51 1.86
N VAL A 62 -4.36 7.81 1.89
CA VAL A 62 -3.43 8.44 2.82
C VAL A 62 -4.08 9.71 3.38
N ALA A 63 -3.89 9.97 4.66
CA ALA A 63 -4.37 11.20 5.28
C ALA A 63 -3.48 12.38 4.85
N THR A 64 -4.04 13.57 4.73
CA THR A 64 -3.30 14.75 4.25
C THR A 64 -2.20 15.18 5.22
N GLU A 65 -2.43 14.96 6.52
CA GLU A 65 -1.47 15.23 7.59
C GLU A 65 -0.40 14.14 7.74
N ASP A 66 -0.53 13.01 7.05
CA ASP A 66 0.44 11.92 7.11
C ASP A 66 1.67 12.26 6.24
N PRO A 67 2.92 12.14 6.75
CA PRO A 67 4.13 12.34 5.95
C PRO A 67 4.19 11.52 4.65
N LEU A 68 3.48 10.39 4.58
CA LEU A 68 3.37 9.58 3.37
C LEU A 68 2.66 10.33 2.23
N PHE A 69 1.81 11.31 2.53
CA PHE A 69 1.14 12.13 1.51
C PHE A 69 2.14 12.99 0.73
N ASP A 70 3.04 13.69 1.44
CA ASP A 70 4.08 14.50 0.81
C ASP A 70 5.04 13.64 -0.02
N LEU A 71 5.38 12.45 0.50
CA LEU A 71 6.19 11.47 -0.24
C LEU A 71 5.48 10.98 -1.50
N ALA A 72 4.18 10.70 -1.43
CA ALA A 72 3.40 10.27 -2.59
C ALA A 72 3.32 11.37 -3.66
N ARG A 73 3.13 12.63 -3.25
CA ARG A 73 3.13 13.78 -4.18
C ARG A 73 4.49 14.00 -4.84
N ALA A 74 5.56 13.89 -4.06
CA ALA A 74 6.92 14.00 -4.58
C ALA A 74 7.23 12.85 -5.56
N ALA A 75 6.86 11.62 -5.22
CA ALA A 75 7.04 10.45 -6.08
C ALA A 75 6.24 10.54 -7.38
N PHE A 76 4.98 11.00 -7.33
CA PHE A 76 4.16 11.25 -8.51
C PHE A 76 4.80 12.25 -9.48
N THR A 77 5.38 13.33 -8.94
CA THR A 77 6.03 14.37 -9.74
C THR A 77 7.39 13.91 -10.28
N GLY A 78 8.15 13.14 -9.49
CA GLY A 78 9.48 12.67 -9.83
C GLY A 78 9.52 11.41 -10.70
N GLY A 79 8.44 10.64 -10.77
CA GLY A 79 8.35 9.40 -11.55
C GLY A 79 9.30 8.29 -11.07
N GLN A 80 9.81 8.38 -9.85
CA GLN A 80 10.76 7.42 -9.28
C GLN A 80 10.07 6.12 -8.85
N ALA A 81 10.82 5.02 -8.88
CA ALA A 81 10.39 3.76 -8.30
C ALA A 81 10.36 3.85 -6.78
N MET A 82 9.31 3.27 -6.18
CA MET A 82 9.01 3.29 -4.76
C MET A 82 8.78 1.88 -4.26
N VAL A 83 9.31 1.58 -3.09
CA VAL A 83 8.82 0.48 -2.26
C VAL A 83 7.57 0.97 -1.54
N TRP A 84 6.52 0.16 -1.56
CA TRP A 84 5.23 0.48 -0.94
C TRP A 84 4.69 -0.69 -0.12
N ALA A 85 3.91 -0.36 0.91
CA ALA A 85 3.07 -1.31 1.62
C ALA A 85 1.68 -0.73 1.86
N ILE A 86 0.65 -1.55 1.67
CA ILE A 86 -0.75 -1.19 1.82
C ILE A 86 -1.42 -2.22 2.73
N GLN A 87 -2.25 -1.73 3.65
CA GLN A 87 -3.11 -2.56 4.49
C GLN A 87 -4.58 -2.34 4.12
N TRP A 88 -5.30 -3.41 3.82
CA TRP A 88 -6.74 -3.38 3.60
C TRP A 88 -7.47 -3.74 4.88
N HIS A 89 -8.13 -2.73 5.43
CA HIS A 89 -8.97 -2.84 6.62
C HIS A 89 -10.43 -2.87 6.20
N ARG A 90 -11.19 -3.82 6.72
CA ARG A 90 -12.64 -3.89 6.44
C ARG A 90 -13.35 -2.62 6.90
N HIS A 91 -14.39 -2.22 6.17
CA HIS A 91 -15.27 -1.14 6.63
C HIS A 91 -16.06 -1.54 7.88
N GLU A 92 -16.50 -0.54 8.65
CA GLU A 92 -17.26 -0.76 9.89
C GLU A 92 -18.62 -1.43 9.65
N TRP A 93 -19.22 -1.19 8.48
CA TRP A 93 -20.49 -1.81 8.09
C TRP A 93 -20.35 -3.28 7.65
N VAL A 94 -19.13 -3.77 7.43
CA VAL A 94 -18.88 -5.16 7.01
C VAL A 94 -18.79 -6.05 8.24
N PRO A 95 -19.56 -7.16 8.31
CA PRO A 95 -19.59 -8.03 9.49
C PRO A 95 -18.20 -8.51 9.93
N ALA A 96 -17.92 -8.42 11.24
CA ALA A 96 -16.63 -8.78 11.82
C ALA A 96 -16.30 -10.29 11.71
N GLY A 97 -17.32 -11.16 11.64
CA GLY A 97 -17.15 -12.61 11.56
C GLY A 97 -16.69 -13.14 10.20
N LEU A 98 -16.66 -12.30 9.15
CA LEU A 98 -16.20 -12.71 7.83
C LEU A 98 -14.65 -12.68 7.76
N PRO A 99 -13.99 -13.72 7.24
CA PRO A 99 -12.54 -13.67 6.98
C PRO A 99 -12.18 -12.55 6.00
N ILE A 100 -11.04 -11.88 6.20
CA ILE A 100 -10.61 -10.80 5.28
C ILE A 100 -10.43 -11.28 3.83
N THR A 101 -10.09 -12.56 3.65
CA THR A 101 -9.94 -13.21 2.34
C THR A 101 -11.24 -13.43 1.58
N SER A 102 -12.38 -13.37 2.27
CA SER A 102 -13.70 -13.54 1.67
C SER A 102 -14.32 -12.21 1.21
N LEU A 103 -13.67 -11.08 1.50
CA LEU A 103 -14.16 -9.75 1.17
C LEU A 103 -13.79 -9.35 -0.26
N ASP A 104 -14.67 -8.60 -0.92
CA ASP A 104 -14.28 -7.84 -2.10
C ASP A 104 -13.55 -6.58 -1.63
N LEU A 105 -12.22 -6.58 -1.73
CA LEU A 105 -11.38 -5.47 -1.24
C LEU A 105 -11.70 -4.13 -1.91
N ALA A 106 -12.36 -4.11 -3.07
CA ALA A 106 -12.72 -2.87 -3.74
C ALA A 106 -13.94 -2.19 -3.11
N THR A 107 -14.83 -2.94 -2.45
CA THR A 107 -16.09 -2.44 -1.89
C THR A 107 -16.20 -2.59 -0.37
N ASP A 108 -15.54 -3.61 0.18
CA ASP A 108 -15.72 -4.05 1.57
C ASP A 108 -14.56 -3.62 2.48
N ALA A 109 -13.49 -3.07 1.90
CA ALA A 109 -12.31 -2.64 2.63
C ALA A 109 -11.76 -1.31 2.12
N VAL A 110 -11.08 -0.60 3.01
CA VAL A 110 -10.25 0.55 2.68
C VAL A 110 -8.78 0.14 2.70
N GLY A 111 -8.12 0.30 1.55
CA GLY A 111 -6.67 0.22 1.46
C GLY A 111 -6.04 1.47 2.07
N ARG A 112 -5.15 1.31 3.04
CA ARG A 112 -4.38 2.39 3.68
C ARG A 112 -2.92 2.25 3.31
N LEU A 113 -2.32 3.34 2.85
CA LEU A 113 -0.88 3.38 2.58
C LEU A 113 -0.16 3.43 3.93
N VAL A 114 0.71 2.45 4.20
CA VAL A 114 1.43 2.35 5.49
C VAL A 114 2.94 2.42 5.34
N GLU A 115 3.45 2.22 4.13
CA GLU A 115 4.86 2.46 3.80
C GLU A 115 4.94 3.03 2.39
N LEU A 116 5.79 4.04 2.23
CA LEU A 116 6.20 4.54 0.94
C LEU A 116 7.61 5.11 1.08
N ARG A 117 8.56 4.57 0.32
CA ARG A 117 9.95 5.06 0.31
C ARG A 117 10.57 4.82 -1.06
N PRO A 118 11.58 5.61 -1.47
CA PRO A 118 12.32 5.33 -2.69
C PRO A 118 12.80 3.87 -2.70
N ALA A 119 12.60 3.19 -3.82
CA ALA A 119 13.37 1.99 -4.09
C ALA A 119 14.80 2.48 -4.32
N ASP A 120 15.70 2.22 -3.35
CA ASP A 120 17.06 2.74 -3.37
C ASP A 120 17.64 2.67 -4.78
N ALA A 121 18.09 3.82 -5.30
CA ALA A 121 18.71 3.90 -6.62
C ALA A 121 19.81 2.85 -6.67
N MET A 122 19.56 1.78 -7.43
CA MET A 122 20.32 0.54 -7.46
C MET A 122 21.83 0.83 -7.58
N THR A 123 22.49 0.96 -6.43
CA THR A 123 23.94 1.07 -6.30
C THR A 123 24.36 -0.19 -5.57
N GLY A 124 24.59 -1.24 -6.37
CA GLY A 124 25.11 -2.51 -5.92
C GLY A 124 24.02 -3.47 -5.46
N VAL A 125 23.79 -4.51 -6.27
CA VAL A 125 23.13 -5.74 -5.83
C VAL A 125 23.83 -6.23 -4.55
N PRO A 126 23.16 -6.34 -3.38
CA PRO A 126 23.75 -7.04 -2.26
C PRO A 126 23.66 -8.55 -2.57
N GLU A 127 24.79 -9.16 -2.88
CA GLU A 127 24.92 -10.61 -3.14
C GLU A 127 24.75 -11.47 -1.86
N HIS A 128 24.37 -10.85 -0.74
CA HIS A 128 24.27 -11.52 0.55
C HIS A 128 22.84 -11.59 1.08
N VAL A 129 22.28 -12.80 1.04
CA VAL A 129 21.25 -13.23 2.00
C VAL A 129 21.95 -13.46 3.36
N PRO A 130 21.49 -12.85 4.46
CA PRO A 130 22.04 -13.12 5.78
C PRO A 130 21.86 -14.60 6.17
N ALA A 131 22.93 -15.25 6.63
CA ALA A 131 22.91 -16.64 7.08
C ALA A 131 21.91 -16.93 8.22
N SER A 132 21.42 -15.89 8.92
CA SER A 132 20.41 -15.99 9.98
C SER A 132 19.02 -16.40 9.48
N TRP A 133 18.78 -16.45 8.17
CA TRP A 133 17.50 -16.86 7.58
C TRP A 133 17.42 -18.36 7.27
N GLY A 134 18.50 -19.12 7.54
CA GLY A 134 18.55 -20.57 7.37
C GLY A 134 18.44 -21.32 8.69
N ARG A 135 17.23 -21.42 9.27
CA ARG A 135 16.72 -22.58 10.04
C ARG A 135 15.41 -22.25 10.77
N LEU A 136 14.28 -22.66 10.19
CA LEU A 136 13.14 -23.15 10.96
C LEU A 136 12.61 -24.38 10.19
N GLY A 137 13.02 -25.55 10.68
CA GLY A 137 12.76 -26.85 10.07
C GLY A 137 13.44 -27.94 10.89
N SER A 138 12.84 -28.25 12.04
CA SER A 138 12.98 -29.52 12.75
C SER A 138 11.65 -29.85 13.38
#